data_AF-H1G7I2-F1
#
_entry.id   AF-H1G7I2-F1
#
_cell.length_a   1.000
_cell.length_b   1.000
_cell.length_c   1.000
_cell.angle_alpha   90.00
_cell.angle_beta   90.00
_cell.angle_gamma   90.00
#
_symmetry.space_group_name_H-M   'P 1'
#
loop_
_entity.id
_entity.type
_entity.pdbx_description
1 polymer ?
#
loop_
_entity_poly.entity_id
_entity_poly.type
_entity_poly.pdbx_seq_one_letter_code
_entity_poly.pdbx_strand_id
1 'polypeptide(L)'
;MPDPSHDLRHEIALFRFGLIADLVRRPPGAPGLYTQLHAIAARSHPIPGSDRTHVAAETLRDWIKKYRQGGFDALLPRSRQDRGQPRRLPAAVTEALIALKEAHPCWSVR
;
A
#
# COMPACT_ATOMS: atom_id res chain seq x y z
N MET A 1 -3.27 28.86 -3.03
CA MET A 1 -3.56 27.84 -2.02
C MET A 1 -2.99 26.52 -2.52
N PRO A 2 -2.04 25.87 -1.82
CA PRO A 2 -1.57 24.55 -2.22
C PRO A 2 -2.73 23.56 -2.00
N ASP A 3 -3.00 22.73 -3.00
CA ASP A 3 -4.02 21.68 -2.93
C ASP A 3 -3.57 20.62 -1.91
N PRO A 4 -4.35 20.33 -0.85
CA PRO A 4 -4.01 19.31 0.16
C PRO A 4 -3.85 17.91 -0.45
N SER A 5 -4.39 17.67 -1.65
CA SER A 5 -4.18 16.45 -2.43
C SER A 5 -2.74 16.29 -2.92
N HIS A 6 -2.04 17.39 -3.18
CA HIS A 6 -0.64 17.36 -3.63
C HIS A 6 0.29 16.96 -2.47
N ASP A 7 -0.05 17.42 -1.26
CA ASP A 7 0.72 17.20 -0.04
C ASP A 7 0.74 15.72 0.34
N LEU A 8 -0.44 15.09 0.50
CA LEU A 8 -0.52 13.67 0.88
C LEU A 8 0.15 12.74 -0.15
N ARG A 9 0.08 13.06 -1.45
CA ARG A 9 0.76 12.25 -2.48
C ARG A 9 2.28 12.30 -2.32
N HIS A 10 2.81 13.48 -2.02
CA HIS A 10 4.23 13.68 -1.76
C HIS A 10 4.65 13.03 -0.44
N GLU A 11 3.86 13.15 0.62
CA GLU A 11 4.09 12.45 1.90
C GLU A 11 4.16 10.94 1.70
N ILE A 12 3.24 10.36 0.92
CA ILE A 12 3.28 8.93 0.59
C ILE A 12 4.54 8.57 -0.19
N ALA A 13 4.96 9.40 -1.16
CA ALA A 13 6.18 9.15 -1.93
C ALA A 13 7.44 9.25 -1.06
N LEU A 14 7.52 10.25 -0.19
CA LEU A 14 8.59 10.42 0.79
C LEU A 14 8.65 9.24 1.76
N PHE A 15 7.50 8.79 2.27
CA PHE A 15 7.40 7.60 3.11
C PHE A 15 7.94 6.37 2.40
N ARG A 16 7.49 6.11 1.16
CA ARG A 16 7.96 4.98 0.34
C ARG A 16 9.46 5.05 0.10
N PHE A 17 9.96 6.23 -0.25
CA PHE A 17 11.37 6.46 -0.50
C PHE A 17 12.20 6.22 0.76
N GLY A 18 11.76 6.73 1.92
CA GLY A 18 12.42 6.52 3.20
C GLY A 18 12.60 5.04 3.56
N LEU A 19 11.63 4.19 3.19
CA LEU A 19 11.72 2.74 3.44
C LEU A 19 12.71 2.01 2.51
N ILE A 20 12.99 2.55 1.33
CA ILE A 20 13.81 1.87 0.32
C ILE A 20 15.15 2.55 0.02
N ALA A 21 15.38 3.77 0.52
CA ALA A 21 16.54 4.60 0.15
C ALA A 21 17.88 3.85 0.32
N ASP A 22 18.05 3.18 1.46
CA ASP A 22 19.24 2.36 1.73
C ASP A 22 19.40 1.18 0.77
N LEU A 23 18.27 0.56 0.40
CA LEU A 23 18.26 -0.62 -0.47
C LEU A 23 18.50 -0.27 -1.93
N VAL A 24 18.02 0.89 -2.37
CA VAL A 24 18.18 1.38 -3.75
C VAL A 24 19.62 1.76 -4.04
N ARG A 25 20.33 2.38 -3.07
CA ARG A 25 21.75 2.76 -3.21
C ARG A 25 22.69 1.57 -3.42
N ARG A 26 22.22 0.37 -3.11
CA ARG A 26 22.98 -0.86 -3.25
C ARG A 26 22.95 -1.38 -4.70
N PRO A 27 24.07 -1.93 -5.22
CA PRO A 27 24.06 -2.53 -6.54
C PRO A 27 23.03 -3.67 -6.66
N PRO A 28 22.42 -3.87 -7.84
CA PRO A 28 21.57 -5.03 -8.10
C PRO A 28 22.35 -6.33 -7.86
N GLY A 29 21.70 -7.32 -7.24
CA GLY A 29 22.33 -8.61 -6.92
C GLY A 29 23.12 -8.64 -5.61
N ALA A 30 23.16 -7.56 -4.84
CA ALA A 30 23.90 -7.54 -3.59
C ALA A 30 23.28 -8.49 -2.53
N PRO A 31 24.10 -9.29 -1.82
CA PRO A 31 23.65 -10.35 -0.93
C PRO A 31 22.97 -9.81 0.33
N GLY A 32 21.82 -10.36 0.73
CA GLY A 32 21.11 -9.94 1.94
C GLY A 32 19.99 -8.90 1.73
N LEU A 33 19.70 -8.53 0.47
CA LEU A 33 18.57 -7.64 0.14
C LEU A 33 17.24 -8.17 0.70
N TYR A 34 16.97 -9.47 0.54
CA TYR A 34 15.75 -10.11 1.04
C TYR A 34 15.66 -10.04 2.56
N THR A 35 16.74 -10.33 3.28
CA THR A 35 16.79 -10.25 4.74
C THR A 35 16.45 -8.84 5.23
N GLN A 36 16.99 -7.81 4.57
CA GLN A 36 16.68 -6.42 4.91
C GLN A 36 15.22 -6.06 4.59
N LEU A 37 14.70 -6.50 3.44
CA LEU A 37 13.28 -6.33 3.09
C LEU A 37 12.35 -6.96 4.13
N HIS A 38 12.65 -8.18 4.59
CA HIS A 38 11.90 -8.84 5.65
C HIS A 38 12.03 -8.10 6.99
N ALA A 39 13.21 -7.61 7.33
CA ALA A 39 13.42 -6.82 8.54
C ALA A 39 12.62 -5.50 8.53
N ILE A 40 12.53 -4.83 7.37
CA ILE A 40 11.70 -3.63 7.21
C ILE A 40 10.21 -4.00 7.30
N ALA A 41 9.80 -5.08 6.64
CA ALA A 41 8.40 -5.53 6.62
C ALA A 41 7.88 -5.99 7.99
N ALA A 42 8.76 -6.52 8.84
CA ALA A 42 8.42 -6.92 10.20
C ALA A 42 8.14 -5.74 11.14
N ARG A 43 8.59 -4.53 10.79
CA ARG A 43 8.36 -3.32 11.60
C ARG A 43 6.99 -2.71 11.31
N SER A 44 6.45 -2.04 12.31
CA SER A 44 5.29 -1.16 12.18
C SER A 44 5.75 0.22 11.69
N HIS A 45 4.96 0.82 10.80
CA HIS A 45 5.25 2.08 10.14
C HIS A 45 4.01 2.97 10.13
N PRO A 46 4.15 4.28 10.38
CA PRO A 46 3.06 5.23 10.18
C PRO A 46 2.88 5.49 8.68
N ILE A 47 1.92 4.79 8.04
CA ILE A 47 1.66 4.93 6.62
C ILE A 47 0.76 6.17 6.39
N PRO A 48 1.22 7.21 5.67
CA PRO A 48 0.40 8.40 5.44
C PRO A 48 -0.88 8.06 4.69
N GLY A 49 -2.02 8.53 5.20
CA GLY A 49 -3.33 8.34 4.59
C GLY A 49 -3.85 6.89 4.61
N SER A 50 -3.36 6.02 5.51
CA SER A 50 -3.84 4.65 5.67
C SER A 50 -3.87 4.23 7.14
N ASP A 51 -4.90 3.47 7.54
CA ASP A 51 -4.96 2.82 8.87
C ASP A 51 -4.07 1.57 8.99
N ARG A 52 -3.30 1.26 7.94
CA ARG A 52 -2.40 0.10 7.93
C ARG A 52 -1.07 0.49 8.55
N THR A 53 -0.50 -0.45 9.27
CA THR A 53 0.78 -0.26 9.98
C THR A 53 1.92 -1.08 9.40
N HIS A 54 1.67 -2.00 8.48
CA HIS A 54 2.70 -2.87 7.90
C HIS A 54 2.75 -2.79 6.38
N VAL A 55 3.96 -2.94 5.84
CA VAL A 55 4.24 -3.00 4.40
C VAL A 55 4.90 -4.34 4.09
N ALA A 56 4.32 -5.11 3.16
CA ALA A 56 4.87 -6.40 2.76
C ALA A 56 6.23 -6.24 2.06
N ALA A 57 7.12 -7.23 2.24
CA ALA A 57 8.44 -7.26 1.61
C ALA A 57 8.36 -7.18 0.07
N GLU A 58 7.34 -7.80 -0.52
CA GLU A 58 7.11 -7.76 -1.97
C GLU A 58 6.72 -6.35 -2.45
N THR A 59 5.95 -5.60 -1.65
CA THR A 59 5.62 -4.20 -1.96
C THR A 59 6.86 -3.31 -1.94
N LEU A 60 7.77 -3.53 -0.98
CA LEU A 60 9.05 -2.82 -0.91
C LEU A 60 9.93 -3.14 -2.14
N ARG A 61 9.98 -4.41 -2.56
CA ARG A 61 10.65 -4.83 -3.80
C ARG A 61 10.10 -4.08 -5.02
N ASP A 62 8.78 -4.01 -5.15
CA ASP A 62 8.13 -3.30 -6.24
C ASP A 62 8.49 -1.82 -6.27
N TRP A 63 8.59 -1.17 -5.11
CA TRP A 63 9.01 0.23 -5.02
C TRP A 63 10.48 0.42 -5.42
N ILE A 64 11.38 -0.49 -5.05
CA ILE A 64 12.78 -0.46 -5.52
C ILE A 64 12.82 -0.54 -7.05
N LYS A 65 12.05 -1.46 -7.65
CA LYS A 65 11.98 -1.62 -9.11
C LYS A 65 11.45 -0.35 -9.77
N LYS A 66 10.35 0.22 -9.26
CA LYS A 66 9.75 1.46 -9.77
C LYS A 66 10.73 2.63 -9.69
N TYR A 67 11.39 2.80 -8.55
CA TYR A 67 12.34 3.89 -8.36
C TYR A 67 13.53 3.77 -9.32
N ARG A 68 14.08 2.57 -9.52
CA ARG A 68 15.17 2.36 -10.49
C ARG A 68 14.77 2.67 -11.93
N GLN A 69 13.48 2.56 -12.27
CA GLN A 69 12.96 2.78 -13.62
C GLN A 69 12.51 4.23 -13.87
N GLY A 70 11.94 4.90 -12.86
CA GLY A 70 11.32 6.21 -13.03
C GLY A 70 11.54 7.18 -11.87
N GLY A 71 12.57 6.94 -11.06
CA GLY A 71 12.97 7.84 -9.98
C GLY A 71 11.91 8.04 -8.90
N PHE A 72 11.96 9.20 -8.25
CA PHE A 72 11.05 9.54 -7.16
C PHE A 72 9.58 9.64 -7.63
N ASP A 73 9.33 10.19 -8.82
CA ASP A 73 7.98 10.34 -9.36
C ASP A 73 7.26 9.01 -9.56
N ALA A 74 8.01 7.93 -9.84
CA ALA A 74 7.46 6.58 -9.92
C ALA A 74 6.96 6.03 -8.57
N LEU A 75 7.35 6.65 -7.45
CA LEU A 75 6.85 6.33 -6.11
C LEU A 75 5.59 7.11 -5.75
N LEU A 76 5.23 8.17 -6.48
CA LEU A 76 3.97 8.86 -6.25
C LEU A 76 2.83 7.86 -6.37
N PRO A 77 1.86 7.87 -5.43
CA PRO A 77 0.65 7.09 -5.62
C PRO A 77 0.02 7.53 -6.95
N ARG A 78 -0.21 6.55 -7.84
CA ARG A 78 -0.97 6.79 -9.05
C ARG A 78 -2.35 7.27 -8.62
N SER A 79 -2.83 8.30 -9.31
CA SER A 79 -4.23 8.71 -9.26
C SER A 79 -5.06 7.45 -9.53
N ARG A 80 -5.79 6.98 -8.53
CA ARG A 80 -6.76 5.91 -8.74
C ARG A 80 -7.81 6.46 -9.72
N GLN A 81 -8.12 5.74 -10.80
CA GLN A 81 -9.29 6.05 -11.62
C GLN A 81 -10.60 5.98 -10.80
N ASP A 82 -10.60 5.24 -9.68
CA ASP A 82 -11.75 5.07 -8.79
C ASP A 82 -11.85 6.12 -7.66
N ARG A 83 -11.28 7.32 -7.84
CA ARG A 83 -11.48 8.41 -6.86
C ARG A 83 -12.91 8.96 -6.98
N GLY A 84 -13.87 8.27 -6.38
CA GLY A 84 -15.29 8.67 -6.36
C GLY A 84 -16.29 7.59 -5.97
N GLN A 85 -15.91 6.32 -5.96
CA GLN A 85 -16.78 5.25 -5.46
C GLN A 85 -16.03 4.46 -4.38
N PRO A 86 -16.41 4.57 -3.08
CA PRO A 86 -16.20 3.42 -2.22
C PRO A 86 -16.78 2.22 -2.97
N ARG A 87 -16.14 1.07 -2.89
CA ARG A 87 -16.63 -0.18 -3.48
C ARG A 87 -17.95 -0.51 -2.76
N ARG A 88 -19.04 0.21 -3.08
CA ARG A 88 -20.40 -0.14 -2.70
C ARG A 88 -20.57 -1.50 -3.35
N LEU A 89 -20.58 -2.53 -2.53
CA LEU A 89 -21.18 -3.80 -2.92
C LEU A 89 -22.51 -3.41 -3.58
N PRO A 90 -22.76 -3.83 -4.84
CA PRO A 90 -24.05 -3.57 -5.48
C PRO A 90 -25.16 -3.93 -4.49
N ALA A 91 -26.24 -3.16 -4.41
CA ALA A 91 -27.29 -3.39 -3.40
C ALA A 91 -27.73 -4.87 -3.38
N ALA A 92 -27.85 -5.49 -4.56
CA ALA A 92 -28.12 -6.91 -4.74
C ALA A 92 -27.11 -7.85 -4.05
N VAL A 93 -25.83 -7.50 -4.02
CA VAL A 93 -24.78 -8.28 -3.34
C VAL A 93 -24.85 -8.06 -1.83
N THR A 94 -25.18 -6.85 -1.37
CA THR A 94 -25.38 -6.55 0.05
C THR A 94 -26.60 -7.30 0.60
N GLU A 95 -27.71 -7.28 -0.12
CA GLU A 95 -28.93 -8.01 0.23
C GLU A 95 -28.69 -9.53 0.24
N ALA A 96 -27.97 -10.06 -0.74
CA ALA A 96 -27.59 -11.47 -0.74
C ALA A 96 -26.74 -11.86 0.47
N LEU A 97 -25.81 -11.00 0.91
CA LEU A 97 -25.01 -11.23 2.11
C LEU A 97 -25.82 -11.13 3.40
N ILE A 98 -26.80 -10.22 3.47
CA ILE A 98 -27.72 -10.10 4.61
C ILE A 98 -28.59 -11.36 4.72
N ALA A 99 -29.21 -11.78 3.61
CA ALA A 99 -30.04 -12.98 3.56
C ALA A 99 -29.24 -14.24 3.92
N LEU A 100 -27.98 -14.33 3.47
CA LEU A 100 -27.08 -15.44 3.81
C LEU A 100 -26.72 -15.46 5.30
N LYS A 101 -26.52 -14.30 5.92
CA LYS A 101 -26.24 -14.17 7.36
C LYS A 101 -27.47 -14.49 8.22
N GLU A 102 -28.65 -14.06 7.80
CA GLU A 102 -29.91 -14.38 8.51
C GLU A 102 -30.26 -15.87 8.42
N ALA A 103 -29.96 -16.52 7.28
CA ALA A 103 -30.16 -17.96 7.10
C ALA A 103 -29.15 -18.81 7.89
N HIS A 104 -27.97 -18.28 8.20
CA HIS A 104 -26.89 -18.99 8.89
C HIS A 104 -26.27 -18.18 10.04
N PRO A 105 -27.02 -17.99 11.15
CA PRO A 105 -26.60 -17.12 12.26
C PRO A 105 -25.35 -17.59 13.01
N CYS A 106 -24.90 -18.84 12.82
CA CYS A 106 -23.71 -19.42 13.43
C CYS A 106 -22.43 -19.29 12.56
N TRP A 107 -22.48 -18.62 11.41
CA TRP A 107 -21.27 -18.32 10.62
C TRP A 107 -20.55 -17.10 11.19
N SER A 108 -19.45 -17.33 11.91
CA SER A 108 -18.55 -16.27 12.33
C SER A 108 -17.68 -15.83 11.15
N VAL A 109 -17.60 -14.52 10.93
CA VAL A 109 -16.63 -13.93 9.99
C VAL A 109 -15.28 -13.95 10.70
N ARG A 110 -14.31 -14.70 10.15
CA ARG A 110 -12.92 -14.71 10.63
C ARG A 110 -12.03 -13.91 9.69
#